data_AF-A0A4Q2Z5S0-F1
#
_entry.id   AF-A0A4Q2Z5S0-F1
#
_cell.length_a   1.000
_cell.length_b   1.000
_cell.length_c   1.000
_cell.angle_alpha   90.00
_cell.angle_beta   90.00
_cell.angle_gamma   90.00
#
_symmetry.space_group_name_H-M   'P 1'
#
loop_
_entity.id
_entity.type
_entity.pdbx_description
1 polymer ?
#
loop_
_entity_poly.entity_id
_entity_poly.type
_entity_poly.pdbx_seq_one_letter_code
_entity_poly.pdbx_strand_id
1 'polypeptide(L)'
;MRIYHPPFNNTLMKRLRIHVLMALGLMMASCSPEGGERSGKPLVTTTTTMVTDLAKRIGGDRVEVRGLMGPGVDPHNYVPKLADTSLLEKADVVLYSGLHLEGRFQESLEAMAKRGRNVVAVTDGIPSAKLLAPQEDFSGTKDPHVWGDPELWVDTITPTVEALSKADPEGAAGYRERGEAYRKAPG
;
A
#
# COMPACT_ATOMS: atom_id res chain seq x y z
N MET A 1 -65.23 -50.36 -40.60
CA MET A 1 -64.69 -49.76 -39.35
C MET A 1 -63.33 -49.16 -39.69
N ARG A 2 -63.26 -47.83 -39.88
CA ARG A 2 -62.04 -47.13 -40.33
C ARG A 2 -61.47 -46.38 -39.12
N ILE A 3 -60.26 -46.75 -38.68
CA ILE A 3 -59.58 -46.17 -37.52
C ILE A 3 -58.91 -44.86 -37.97
N TYR A 4 -59.22 -43.76 -37.29
CA TYR A 4 -58.62 -42.45 -37.52
C TYR A 4 -57.26 -42.37 -36.82
N HIS A 5 -56.21 -41.85 -37.47
CA HIS A 5 -54.92 -41.53 -36.85
C HIS A 5 -54.67 -40.02 -37.03
N PRO A 6 -54.49 -39.24 -35.95
CA PRO A 6 -54.20 -37.82 -36.05
C PRO A 6 -52.74 -37.61 -36.53
N PRO A 7 -52.46 -36.52 -37.26
CA PRO A 7 -51.11 -36.20 -37.71
C PRO A 7 -50.22 -35.76 -36.53
N PHE A 8 -48.99 -36.28 -36.50
CA PHE A 8 -47.94 -35.86 -35.57
C PHE A 8 -47.49 -34.43 -35.89
N ASN A 9 -47.62 -33.51 -34.92
CA ASN A 9 -47.35 -32.10 -35.11
C ASN A 9 -45.86 -31.77 -34.90
N ASN A 10 -45.12 -31.62 -36.00
CA ASN A 10 -43.66 -31.44 -36.06
C ASN A 10 -43.16 -30.03 -35.63
N THR A 11 -44.06 -29.19 -35.13
CA THR A 11 -43.80 -27.77 -34.84
C THR A 11 -43.10 -27.57 -33.49
N LEU A 12 -43.30 -28.50 -32.54
CA LEU A 12 -42.71 -28.45 -31.19
C LEU A 12 -41.20 -28.74 -31.22
N MET A 13 -40.75 -29.69 -32.04
CA MET A 13 -39.33 -30.04 -32.20
C MET A 13 -38.51 -28.95 -32.91
N LYS A 14 -39.12 -28.15 -33.80
CA LYS A 14 -38.44 -27.04 -34.48
C LYS A 14 -38.16 -25.86 -33.53
N ARG A 15 -39.08 -25.56 -32.60
CA ARG A 15 -38.88 -24.49 -31.61
C ARG A 15 -37.82 -24.86 -30.57
N LEU A 16 -37.71 -26.13 -30.19
CA LEU A 16 -36.71 -26.60 -29.23
C LEU A 16 -35.27 -26.52 -29.78
N ARG A 17 -35.07 -26.80 -31.08
CA ARG A 17 -33.74 -26.73 -31.73
C ARG A 17 -33.19 -25.30 -31.86
N ILE A 18 -34.06 -24.30 -32.01
CA ILE A 18 -33.65 -22.88 -32.13
C ILE A 18 -33.17 -22.33 -30.78
N HIS A 19 -33.73 -22.77 -29.65
CA HIS A 19 -33.32 -22.32 -28.32
C HIS A 19 -32.02 -22.97 -27.84
N VAL A 20 -31.74 -24.22 -28.24
CA VAL A 20 -30.48 -24.90 -27.90
C VAL A 20 -29.28 -24.30 -28.67
N LEU A 21 -29.49 -23.79 -29.89
CA LEU A 21 -28.44 -23.13 -30.67
C LEU A 21 -28.14 -21.68 -30.22
N MET A 22 -29.08 -21.01 -29.54
CA MET A 22 -28.86 -19.66 -29.01
C MET A 22 -28.15 -19.66 -27.64
N ALA A 23 -28.13 -20.79 -26.93
CA ALA A 23 -27.45 -20.94 -25.64
C ALA A 23 -25.95 -21.30 -25.77
N LEU A 24 -25.46 -21.67 -26.96
CA LEU A 24 -24.08 -22.13 -27.17
C LEU A 24 -23.13 -21.02 -27.70
N GLY A 25 -23.66 -19.85 -28.05
CA GLY A 25 -22.89 -18.75 -28.64
C GLY A 25 -22.27 -17.75 -27.65
N LEU A 26 -22.46 -17.93 -26.33
CA LEU A 26 -22.08 -16.95 -25.31
C LEU A 26 -20.92 -17.40 -24.42
N MET A 27 -19.96 -18.16 -24.97
CA MET A 27 -18.81 -18.70 -24.21
C MET A 27 -17.43 -18.28 -24.76
N MET A 28 -17.35 -17.35 -25.72
CA MET A 28 -16.07 -16.93 -26.31
C MET A 28 -15.88 -15.42 -26.28
N ALA A 29 -15.76 -14.86 -25.07
CA ALA A 29 -15.22 -13.51 -24.86
C ALA A 29 -14.75 -13.32 -23.42
N SER A 30 -13.67 -14.01 -23.02
CA SER A 30 -12.90 -13.58 -21.85
C SER A 30 -11.43 -13.97 -22.02
N CYS A 31 -10.79 -13.35 -23.00
CA CYS A 31 -9.34 -13.12 -22.93
C CYS A 31 -9.19 -11.67 -22.50
N SER A 32 -9.16 -11.44 -21.19
CA SER A 32 -8.60 -10.22 -20.65
C SER A 32 -7.08 -10.33 -20.76
N PRO A 33 -6.36 -9.28 -21.20
CA PRO A 33 -4.91 -9.31 -21.17
C PRO A 33 -4.45 -9.50 -19.73
N GLU A 34 -3.52 -10.42 -19.51
CA GLU A 34 -2.81 -10.63 -18.25
C GLU A 34 -2.01 -9.35 -17.91
N GLY A 35 -2.71 -8.33 -17.41
CA GLY A 35 -2.10 -7.29 -16.60
C GLY A 35 -1.66 -7.98 -15.34
N GLY A 36 -0.34 -8.19 -15.20
CA GLY A 36 0.26 -8.96 -14.12
C GLY A 36 -0.47 -8.74 -12.79
N GLU A 37 -1.02 -9.82 -12.24
CA GLU A 37 -1.70 -9.81 -10.96
C GLU A 37 -0.79 -9.11 -9.95
N ARG A 38 -1.21 -7.94 -9.46
CA ARG A 38 -0.69 -7.45 -8.17
C ARG A 38 -0.87 -8.61 -7.20
N SER A 39 0.13 -8.86 -6.37
CA SER A 39 0.19 -10.01 -5.44
C SER A 39 -0.94 -10.05 -4.38
N GLY A 40 -2.01 -9.28 -4.55
CA GLY A 40 -3.06 -8.99 -3.57
C GLY A 40 -2.59 -8.12 -2.40
N LYS A 41 -1.27 -8.00 -2.21
CA LYS A 41 -0.65 -7.28 -1.10
C LYS A 41 -0.73 -5.76 -1.31
N PRO A 42 -0.96 -4.98 -0.25
CA PRO A 42 -0.81 -3.54 -0.30
C PRO A 42 0.61 -3.15 -0.71
N LEU A 43 0.72 -2.21 -1.65
CA LEU A 43 1.97 -1.58 -2.02
C LEU A 43 2.29 -0.45 -1.05
N VAL A 44 3.41 -0.59 -0.34
CA VAL A 44 3.93 0.38 0.62
C VAL A 44 5.14 1.07 0.03
N THR A 45 5.03 2.36 -0.26
CA THR A 45 6.14 3.17 -0.76
C THR A 45 6.78 3.92 0.40
N THR A 46 8.09 3.84 0.53
CA THR A 46 8.84 4.44 1.65
C THR A 46 9.88 5.44 1.14
N THR A 47 10.19 6.47 1.92
CA THR A 47 11.24 7.44 1.53
C THR A 47 12.63 6.87 1.80
N THR A 48 13.07 6.89 3.05
CA THR A 48 14.42 6.51 3.48
C THR A 48 14.60 5.01 3.64
N THR A 49 15.85 4.55 3.66
CA THR A 49 16.18 3.14 3.94
C THR A 49 15.74 2.72 5.35
N MET A 50 15.80 3.62 6.34
CA MET A 50 15.36 3.38 7.71
C MET A 50 13.85 3.10 7.78
N VAL A 51 13.04 3.94 7.12
CA VAL A 51 11.59 3.73 7.03
C VAL A 51 11.26 2.49 6.20
N THR A 52 12.06 2.21 5.16
CA THR A 52 11.94 0.99 4.36
C THR A 52 12.13 -0.27 5.20
N ASP A 53 13.15 -0.32 6.06
CA ASP A 53 13.41 -1.45 6.94
C ASP A 53 12.29 -1.63 7.98
N LEU A 54 11.88 -0.52 8.62
CA LEU A 54 10.75 -0.50 9.55
C LEU A 54 9.47 -1.08 8.92
N ALA A 55 9.12 -0.61 7.72
CA ALA A 55 7.94 -1.07 6.99
C ALA A 55 8.02 -2.55 6.62
N LYS A 56 9.20 -3.06 6.23
CA LYS A 56 9.40 -4.49 5.95
C LYS A 56 9.25 -5.34 7.19
N ARG A 57 9.82 -4.92 8.32
CA ARG A 57 9.73 -5.68 9.59
C ARG A 57 8.31 -5.75 10.12
N ILE A 58 7.59 -4.63 10.12
CA ILE A 58 6.22 -4.58 10.61
C ILE A 58 5.27 -5.22 9.60
N GLY A 59 5.45 -4.94 8.31
CA GLY A 59 4.60 -5.46 7.24
C GLY A 59 4.74 -6.96 6.99
N GLY A 60 5.96 -7.50 7.07
CA GLY A 60 6.25 -8.90 6.75
C GLY A 60 5.79 -9.27 5.34
N ASP A 61 5.42 -10.52 5.14
CA ASP A 61 4.99 -11.03 3.82
C ASP A 61 3.61 -10.54 3.39
N ARG A 62 2.90 -9.73 4.20
CA ARG A 62 1.57 -9.21 3.84
C ARG A 62 1.61 -7.96 2.96
N VAL A 63 2.77 -7.29 2.88
CA VAL A 63 2.92 -6.05 2.11
C VAL A 63 4.03 -6.17 1.08
N GLU A 64 3.95 -5.36 0.03
CA GLU A 64 5.03 -5.17 -0.91
C GLU A 64 5.68 -3.81 -0.64
N VAL A 65 6.94 -3.79 -0.17
CA VAL A 65 7.63 -2.53 0.15
C VAL A 65 8.52 -2.08 -1.01
N ARG A 66 8.47 -0.79 -1.35
CA ARG A 66 9.35 -0.13 -2.33
C ARG A 66 9.90 1.18 -1.76
N GLY A 67 11.20 1.23 -1.53
CA GLY A 67 11.89 2.44 -1.06
C GLY A 67 12.33 3.33 -2.22
N LEU A 68 12.14 4.64 -2.07
CA LEU A 68 12.57 5.65 -3.04
C LEU A 68 14.06 5.95 -2.93
N MET A 69 14.57 6.07 -1.71
CA MET A 69 15.95 6.44 -1.43
C MET A 69 16.74 5.18 -1.08
N GLY A 70 17.67 4.81 -1.95
CA GLY A 70 18.62 3.73 -1.72
C GLY A 70 19.77 4.13 -0.79
N PRO A 71 20.68 3.19 -0.47
CA PRO A 71 21.89 3.50 0.30
C PRO A 71 22.70 4.64 -0.32
N GLY A 72 23.16 5.57 0.52
CA GLY A 72 23.99 6.71 0.09
C GLY A 72 23.21 7.88 -0.51
N VAL A 73 21.88 7.80 -0.62
CA VAL A 73 21.04 8.93 -1.04
C VAL A 73 20.83 9.87 0.15
N ASP A 74 21.13 11.15 -0.03
CA ASP A 74 20.85 12.20 0.95
C ASP A 74 19.35 12.56 0.93
N PRO A 75 18.61 12.35 2.04
CA PRO A 75 17.18 12.63 2.10
C PRO A 75 16.85 14.13 2.08
N HIS A 76 17.72 15.00 2.62
CA HIS A 76 17.45 16.44 2.75
C HIS A 76 17.37 17.13 1.39
N ASN A 77 18.14 16.62 0.42
CA ASN A 77 18.25 17.16 -0.93
C ASN A 77 17.61 16.27 -1.99
N TYR A 78 16.77 15.30 -1.59
CA TYR A 78 16.17 14.37 -2.53
C TYR A 78 15.19 15.07 -3.48
N VAL A 79 15.36 14.83 -4.78
CA VAL A 79 14.43 15.26 -5.83
C VAL A 79 13.79 14.03 -6.47
N PRO A 80 12.47 13.81 -6.29
CA PRO A 80 11.78 12.67 -6.88
C PRO A 80 11.87 12.64 -8.40
N LYS A 81 12.14 11.46 -8.94
CA LYS A 81 12.09 11.18 -10.38
C LYS A 81 10.66 10.85 -10.80
N LEU A 82 10.40 10.89 -12.11
CA LEU A 82 9.08 10.52 -12.66
C LEU A 82 8.61 9.11 -12.22
N ALA A 83 9.54 8.16 -12.16
CA ALA A 83 9.26 6.81 -11.69
C ALA A 83 8.80 6.78 -10.21
N ASP A 84 9.37 7.65 -9.38
CA ASP A 84 9.00 7.77 -7.97
C ASP A 84 7.59 8.35 -7.82
N THR A 85 7.26 9.38 -8.60
CA THR A 85 5.91 9.95 -8.65
C THR A 85 4.89 8.89 -9.04
N SER A 86 5.17 8.10 -10.09
CA SER A 86 4.30 6.99 -10.48
C SER A 86 4.18 5.92 -9.39
N LEU A 87 5.23 5.67 -8.62
CA LEU A 87 5.22 4.72 -7.52
C LEU A 87 4.40 5.24 -6.33
N LEU A 88 4.52 6.52 -5.99
CA LEU A 88 3.72 7.19 -4.97
C LEU A 88 2.24 7.21 -5.35
N GLU A 89 1.92 7.49 -6.61
CA GLU A 89 0.54 7.48 -7.09
C GLU A 89 -0.12 6.10 -6.94
N LYS A 90 0.63 5.03 -7.22
CA LYS A 90 0.18 3.64 -7.17
C LYS A 90 0.12 3.03 -5.77
N ALA A 91 0.73 3.67 -4.78
CA ALA A 91 0.89 3.14 -3.43
C ALA A 91 -0.42 3.14 -2.64
N ASP A 92 -0.68 2.05 -1.92
CA ASP A 92 -1.78 1.93 -0.98
C ASP A 92 -1.42 2.61 0.36
N VAL A 93 -0.12 2.64 0.70
CA VAL A 93 0.45 3.36 1.85
C VAL A 93 1.73 4.05 1.42
N VAL A 94 1.91 5.31 1.84
CA VAL A 94 3.21 5.99 1.78
C VAL A 94 3.67 6.26 3.21
N LEU A 95 4.85 5.77 3.55
CA LEU A 95 5.49 6.06 4.83
C LEU A 95 6.73 6.90 4.59
N TYR A 96 6.85 8.00 5.30
CA TYR A 96 8.03 8.86 5.23
C TYR A 96 8.52 9.19 6.63
N SER A 97 9.71 9.76 6.73
CA SER A 97 10.33 10.04 8.02
C SER A 97 9.55 11.15 8.71
N GLY A 98 9.47 12.33 8.09
CA GLY A 98 8.90 13.52 8.71
C GLY A 98 9.97 14.38 9.38
N LEU A 99 9.54 15.30 10.26
CA LEU A 99 10.43 16.28 10.92
C LEU A 99 11.30 17.11 9.95
N HIS A 100 10.86 17.26 8.71
CA HIS A 100 11.57 17.95 7.63
C HIS A 100 12.80 17.20 7.08
N LEU A 101 12.94 15.89 7.34
CA LEU A 101 14.06 15.11 6.82
C LEU A 101 14.09 15.08 5.28
N GLU A 102 12.93 14.94 4.64
CA GLU A 102 12.80 14.93 3.19
C GLU A 102 12.94 16.32 2.55
N GLY A 103 13.26 17.35 3.34
CA GLY A 103 13.38 18.73 2.89
C GLY A 103 12.15 19.20 2.11
N ARG A 104 12.37 19.71 0.90
CA ARG A 104 11.29 20.22 0.02
C ARG A 104 10.34 19.13 -0.45
N PHE A 105 10.78 17.87 -0.52
CA PHE A 105 9.91 16.78 -0.97
C PHE A 105 8.79 16.51 0.04
N GLN A 106 9.01 16.82 1.33
CA GLN A 106 7.99 16.68 2.36
C GLN A 106 6.69 17.43 2.04
N GLU A 107 6.76 18.63 1.47
CA GLU A 107 5.57 19.41 1.09
C GLU A 107 4.66 18.65 0.12
N SER A 108 5.25 17.87 -0.81
CA SER A 108 4.49 17.04 -1.75
C SER A 108 3.82 15.86 -1.05
N LEU A 109 4.50 15.24 -0.08
CA LEU A 109 3.96 14.13 0.73
C LEU A 109 2.79 14.62 1.60
N GLU A 110 2.96 15.74 2.29
CA GLU A 110 1.91 16.38 3.09
C GLU A 110 0.71 16.82 2.23
N ALA A 111 0.95 17.34 1.02
CA ALA A 111 -0.12 17.69 0.09
C ALA A 111 -0.95 16.46 -0.32
N MET A 112 -0.32 15.30 -0.50
CA MET A 112 -1.04 14.04 -0.74
C MET A 112 -1.85 13.62 0.49
N ALA A 113 -1.28 13.70 1.69
CA ALA A 113 -1.98 13.39 2.94
C ALA A 113 -3.23 14.27 3.11
N LYS A 114 -3.11 15.58 2.87
CA LYS A 114 -4.22 16.55 2.91
C LYS A 114 -5.34 16.24 1.92
N ARG A 115 -5.05 15.52 0.84
CA ARG A 115 -6.05 15.03 -0.14
C ARG A 115 -6.70 13.70 0.28
N GLY A 116 -6.44 13.22 1.49
CA GLY A 116 -7.03 11.99 2.05
C GLY A 116 -6.29 10.70 1.67
N ARG A 117 -5.14 10.78 1.00
CA ARG A 117 -4.29 9.61 0.74
C ARG A 117 -3.71 9.07 2.06
N ASN A 118 -3.46 7.77 2.14
CA ASN A 118 -2.79 7.15 3.28
C ASN A 118 -1.27 7.43 3.24
N VAL A 119 -0.88 8.65 3.58
CA VAL A 119 0.50 9.13 3.61
C VAL A 119 0.81 9.58 5.03
N VAL A 120 1.78 8.95 5.68
CA VAL A 120 2.03 9.09 7.12
C VAL A 120 3.50 9.34 7.41
N ALA A 121 3.81 10.38 8.20
CA ALA A 121 5.13 10.55 8.79
C ALA A 121 5.25 9.59 9.97
N VAL A 122 6.24 8.70 9.94
CA VAL A 122 6.41 7.72 11.02
C VAL A 122 6.85 8.39 12.31
N THR A 123 7.46 9.58 12.26
CA THR A 123 7.83 10.35 13.46
C THR A 123 6.66 11.04 14.15
N ASP A 124 5.46 11.07 13.56
CA ASP A 124 4.28 11.67 14.22
C ASP A 124 3.88 10.91 15.50
N GLY A 125 4.36 9.67 15.66
CA GLY A 125 4.22 8.89 16.89
C GLY A 125 5.13 9.35 18.04
N ILE A 126 6.18 10.14 17.75
CA ILE A 126 7.15 10.58 18.76
C ILE A 126 6.60 11.80 19.50
N PRO A 127 6.49 11.75 20.85
CA PRO A 127 6.07 12.91 21.62
C PRO A 127 7.05 14.08 21.41
N SER A 128 6.55 15.26 21.03
CA SER A 128 7.38 16.44 20.72
C SER A 128 8.32 16.88 21.85
N ALA A 129 7.99 16.50 23.10
CA ALA A 129 8.82 16.76 24.28
C ALA A 129 10.11 15.92 24.31
N LYS A 130 10.14 14.76 23.64
CA LYS A 130 11.33 13.91 23.52
C LYS A 130 12.26 14.35 22.38
N LEU A 131 11.77 15.16 21.44
CA LEU A 131 12.54 15.58 20.27
C LEU A 131 13.54 16.69 20.64
N LEU A 132 14.81 16.44 20.32
CA LEU A 132 15.91 17.38 20.48
C LEU A 132 15.72 18.62 19.58
N ALA A 133 16.19 19.76 20.07
CA ALA A 133 16.38 20.93 19.23
C ALA A 133 17.61 20.67 18.32
N PRO A 134 17.60 21.15 17.06
CA PRO A 134 18.70 20.95 16.14
C PRO A 134 19.99 21.55 16.70
N GLN A 135 21.12 20.92 16.38
CA GLN A 135 22.43 21.31 16.91
C GLN A 135 22.92 22.67 16.38
N GLU A 136 22.39 23.19 15.26
CA GLU A 136 22.67 24.54 14.75
C GLU A 136 21.48 25.16 13.99
N ASP A 137 21.32 26.47 14.15
CA ASP A 137 20.81 27.54 13.27
C ASP A 137 19.45 27.40 12.55
N PHE A 138 18.79 26.26 12.58
CA PHE A 138 17.44 26.09 12.02
C PHE A 138 16.39 26.52 13.04
N SER A 139 16.06 27.81 13.02
CA SER A 139 15.02 28.40 13.87
C SER A 139 13.67 27.70 13.66
N GLY A 140 13.29 26.81 14.58
CA GLY A 140 11.91 26.33 14.75
C GLY A 140 11.61 24.86 14.40
N THR A 141 12.54 24.11 13.81
CA THR A 141 12.31 22.70 13.45
C THR A 141 13.05 21.76 14.41
N LYS A 142 12.51 20.57 14.70
CA LYS A 142 13.15 19.55 15.56
C LYS A 142 14.19 18.74 14.77
N ASP A 143 15.17 18.14 15.45
CA ASP A 143 16.15 17.25 14.78
C ASP A 143 15.44 16.03 14.15
N PRO A 144 15.54 15.82 12.82
CA PRO A 144 14.87 14.71 12.16
C PRO A 144 15.60 13.36 12.28
N HIS A 145 16.84 13.30 12.77
CA HIS A 145 17.69 12.10 12.73
C HIS A 145 17.42 11.11 13.88
N VAL A 146 16.14 10.87 14.16
CA VAL A 146 15.66 10.12 15.34
C VAL A 146 15.99 8.62 15.33
N TRP A 147 16.36 8.05 14.19
CA TRP A 147 16.73 6.62 14.09
C TRP A 147 18.04 6.30 14.83
N GLY A 148 18.86 7.31 15.12
CA GLY A 148 20.07 7.13 15.93
C GLY A 148 19.79 6.87 17.41
N ASP A 149 18.55 7.12 17.87
CA ASP A 149 18.10 6.87 19.23
C ASP A 149 17.01 5.78 19.21
N PRO A 150 17.32 4.54 19.62
CA PRO A 150 16.33 3.47 19.68
C PRO A 150 15.10 3.80 20.55
N GLU A 151 15.25 4.61 21.60
CA GLU A 151 14.13 4.99 22.48
C GLU A 151 13.16 5.96 21.81
N LEU A 152 13.64 6.78 20.87
CA LEU A 152 12.79 7.59 20.00
C LEU A 152 12.22 6.75 18.86
N TRP A 153 13.04 5.89 18.26
CA TRP A 153 12.66 5.13 17.08
C TRP A 153 11.52 4.14 17.36
N VAL A 154 11.41 3.58 18.57
CA VAL A 154 10.28 2.70 18.93
C VAL A 154 8.91 3.39 18.83
N ASP A 155 8.85 4.71 18.97
CA ASP A 155 7.59 5.46 18.85
C ASP A 155 7.12 5.57 17.38
N THR A 156 7.98 5.24 16.40
CA THR A 156 7.62 5.18 14.98
C THR A 156 6.84 3.92 14.58
N ILE A 157 6.80 2.92 15.45
CA ILE A 157 6.12 1.64 15.22
C ILE A 157 4.61 1.85 15.15
N THR A 158 4.05 2.62 16.08
CA THR A 158 2.61 2.85 16.17
C THR A 158 2.01 3.44 14.88
N PRO A 159 2.47 4.59 14.35
CA PRO A 159 1.93 5.14 13.11
C PRO A 159 2.13 4.21 11.91
N THR A 160 3.23 3.44 11.88
CA THR A 160 3.44 2.42 10.84
C THR A 160 2.39 1.31 10.91
N VAL A 161 2.16 0.75 12.10
CA VAL A 161 1.14 -0.30 12.31
C VAL A 161 -0.26 0.21 11.94
N GLU A 162 -0.61 1.44 12.32
CA GLU A 162 -1.90 2.05 12.01
C GLU A 162 -2.09 2.26 10.51
N ALA A 163 -1.09 2.81 9.84
CA ALA A 163 -1.13 3.06 8.40
C ALA A 163 -1.29 1.75 7.60
N LEU A 164 -0.56 0.70 7.98
CA LEU A 164 -0.67 -0.62 7.38
C LEU A 164 -2.03 -1.28 7.68
N SER A 165 -2.50 -1.20 8.93
CA SER A 165 -3.79 -1.76 9.34
C SER A 165 -4.98 -1.06 8.66
N LYS A 166 -4.84 0.22 8.33
CA LYS A 166 -5.85 0.96 7.56
C LYS A 166 -5.96 0.46 6.13
N ALA A 167 -4.84 0.10 5.50
CA ALA A 167 -4.81 -0.42 4.14
C ALA A 167 -5.16 -1.92 4.06
N ASP A 168 -4.82 -2.70 5.08
CA ASP A 168 -5.14 -4.12 5.19
C ASP A 168 -5.68 -4.45 6.60
N PRO A 169 -7.00 -4.26 6.83
CA PRO A 169 -7.64 -4.53 8.11
C PRO A 169 -7.53 -6.01 8.54
N GLU A 170 -7.51 -6.95 7.60
CA GLU A 170 -7.37 -8.38 7.88
C GLU A 170 -5.97 -8.71 8.45
N GLY A 171 -4.94 -7.98 8.01
CA GLY A 171 -3.56 -8.11 8.50
C GLY A 171 -3.29 -7.41 9.83
N ALA A 172 -4.22 -6.61 10.35
CA ALA A 172 -3.98 -5.70 11.48
C ALA A 172 -3.45 -6.39 12.74
N ALA A 173 -3.93 -7.59 13.07
CA ALA A 173 -3.42 -8.34 14.22
C ALA A 173 -1.94 -8.72 14.04
N GLY A 174 -1.55 -9.16 12.83
CA GLY A 174 -0.17 -9.52 12.53
C GLY A 174 0.77 -8.31 12.47
N TYR A 175 0.31 -7.15 12.01
CA TYR A 175 1.11 -5.92 12.06
C TYR A 175 1.39 -5.50 13.51
N ARG A 176 0.39 -5.56 14.39
CA ARG A 176 0.56 -5.28 15.83
C ARG A 176 1.53 -6.26 16.47
N GLU A 177 1.39 -7.55 16.22
CA GLU A 177 2.28 -8.58 16.76
C GLU A 177 3.74 -8.34 16.35
N ARG A 178 4.00 -8.09 15.06
CA ARG A 178 5.35 -7.79 14.55
C ARG A 178 5.88 -6.45 15.08
N GLY A 179 5.03 -5.44 15.23
CA GLY A 179 5.39 -4.17 15.85
C GLY A 179 5.83 -4.34 17.31
N GLU A 180 5.09 -5.13 18.09
CA GLU A 180 5.45 -5.44 19.49
C GLU A 180 6.71 -6.30 19.60
N ALA A 181 6.91 -7.24 18.67
CA ALA A 181 8.15 -8.01 18.61
C ALA A 181 9.35 -7.10 18.29
N TYR A 182 9.18 -6.17 17.34
CA TYR A 182 10.23 -5.22 16.97
C TYR A 182 10.59 -4.26 18.11
N ARG A 183 9.60 -3.79 18.89
CA ARG A 183 9.79 -2.93 20.07
C ARG A 183 10.67 -3.59 21.15
N LYS A 184 10.67 -4.93 21.23
CA LYS A 184 11.41 -5.72 22.24
C LYS A 184 12.76 -6.23 21.75
N ALA A 185 13.08 -6.06 20.47
CA ALA A 185 14.34 -6.53 19.93
C ALA A 185 15.50 -5.71 20.55
N PRO A 186 16.56 -6.36 21.07
CA PRO A 186 17.76 -5.64 21.46
C PRO A 186 18.36 -4.96 20.21
N GLY A 187 18.67 -3.67 20.34
CA GLY A 187 19.31 -2.86 19.30
C GLY A 187 20.70 -3.35 18.92
#